data_AF-A0AAJ2KV04-F1
#
_entry.id   AF-A0AAJ2KV04-F1
#
_cell.length_a   1.000
_cell.length_b   1.000
_cell.length_c   1.000
_cell.angle_alpha   90.00
_cell.angle_beta   90.00
_cell.angle_gamma   90.00
#
_symmetry.space_group_name_H-M   'P 1'
#
loop_
_entity.id
_entity.type
_entity.pdbx_description
1 polymer ?
#
loop_
_entity_poly.entity_id
_entity_poly.type
_entity_poly.pdbx_seq_one_letter_code
_entity_poly.pdbx_strand_id
1 'polypeptide(L)'
;MSNIDKRAQKELYAKVEQQAHSLRGNPREYQVVTGLCPVNVIEMHAKKIQALLDELEAKDKQIAGLKEAFSIALSAAGIDVPAAACKGE
;
A
#
# COMPACT_ATOMS: atom_id res chain seq x y z
N MET A 1 -7.59 3.00 9.86
CA MET A 1 -6.25 2.39 9.97
C MET A 1 -5.60 2.41 8.59
N SER A 2 -4.31 2.78 8.55
CA SER A 2 -3.38 2.93 7.41
C SER A 2 -3.81 3.83 6.25
N ASN A 3 -3.65 5.15 6.43
CA ASN A 3 -3.59 6.12 5.35
C ASN A 3 -2.11 6.50 5.21
N ILE A 4 -1.30 5.66 4.58
CA ILE A 4 0.09 6.03 4.29
C ILE A 4 -0.01 7.28 3.40
N ASP A 5 0.40 8.41 3.95
CA ASP A 5 0.32 9.70 3.26
C ASP A 5 1.18 9.59 1.98
N LYS A 6 0.50 9.45 0.83
CA LYS A 6 1.14 9.21 -0.48
C LYS A 6 2.13 10.33 -0.82
N ARG A 7 1.94 11.54 -0.26
CA ARG A 7 2.90 12.66 -0.41
C ARG A 7 4.14 12.44 0.46
N ALA A 8 3.98 12.08 1.73
CA ALA A 8 5.09 11.76 2.62
C ALA A 8 5.96 10.62 2.06
N GLN A 9 5.33 9.58 1.50
CA GLN A 9 6.06 8.49 0.85
C GLN A 9 6.85 8.99 -0.38
N LYS A 10 6.23 9.78 -1.27
CA LYS A 10 6.89 10.32 -2.46
C LYS A 10 8.05 11.25 -2.11
N GLU A 11 7.91 12.06 -1.06
CA GLU A 11 8.97 12.96 -0.60
C GLU A 11 10.17 12.20 -0.02
N LEU A 12 9.92 11.12 0.75
CA LEU A 12 10.98 10.25 1.25
C LEU A 12 11.77 9.60 0.10
N TYR A 13 11.09 9.15 -0.96
CA TYR A 13 11.76 8.61 -2.14
C TYR A 13 12.63 9.65 -2.85
N ALA A 14 12.12 10.86 -3.06
CA ALA A 14 12.89 11.93 -3.70
C ALA A 14 14.17 12.28 -2.91
N LYS A 15 14.09 12.28 -1.57
CA LYS A 15 15.26 12.50 -0.70
C LYS A 15 16.29 11.38 -0.83
N VAL A 16 15.86 10.12 -0.89
CA VAL A 16 16.76 8.96 -1.10
C VAL A 16 17.42 9.02 -2.48
N GLU A 17 16.68 9.35 -3.54
CA GLU A 17 17.25 9.54 -4.89
C GLU A 17 18.29 10.65 -4.91
N GLN A 18 17.99 11.81 -4.32
CA GLN A 18 18.92 12.93 -4.27
C GLN A 18 20.19 12.58 -3.49
N GLN A 19 20.05 11.86 -2.38
CA GLN A 19 21.17 11.38 -1.59
C GLN A 19 22.03 10.37 -2.38
N ALA A 20 21.41 9.40 -3.04
CA ALA A 20 22.11 8.43 -3.88
C ALA A 20 22.83 9.10 -5.06
N HIS A 21 22.23 10.13 -5.66
CA HIS A 21 22.83 10.90 -6.75
C HIS A 21 24.04 11.72 -6.29
N SER A 22 23.97 12.31 -5.09
CA SER A 22 25.08 13.07 -4.49
C SER A 22 26.26 12.18 -4.09
N LEU A 23 26.00 10.90 -3.79
CA LEU A 23 26.99 9.89 -3.45
C LEU A 23 27.59 9.18 -4.69
N ARG A 24 27.17 9.55 -5.91
CA ARG A 24 27.60 8.95 -7.17
C ARG A 24 29.06 9.36 -7.47
N GLY A 25 29.99 8.65 -6.83
CA GLY A 25 31.43 8.95 -6.81
C GLY A 25 32.14 8.34 -5.60
N ASN A 26 31.40 8.03 -4.52
CA ASN A 26 31.89 7.27 -3.38
C ASN A 26 31.22 5.88 -3.33
N PRO A 27 31.90 4.80 -3.80
CA PRO A 27 31.28 3.50 -4.01
C PRO A 27 30.79 2.81 -2.73
N ARG A 28 31.38 3.10 -1.55
CA ARG A 28 30.94 2.50 -0.28
C ARG A 28 29.68 3.14 0.27
N GLU A 29 29.60 4.46 0.31
CA GLU A 29 28.42 5.15 0.83
C GLU A 29 27.21 4.96 -0.09
N TYR A 30 27.44 4.95 -1.40
CA TYR A 30 26.42 4.57 -2.36
C TYR A 30 25.94 3.12 -2.14
N GLN A 31 26.83 2.16 -1.87
CA GLN A 31 26.44 0.77 -1.55
C GLN A 31 25.62 0.65 -0.27
N VAL A 32 25.94 1.42 0.77
CA VAL A 32 25.18 1.41 2.04
C VAL A 32 23.77 1.95 1.84
N VAL A 33 23.61 3.03 1.07
CA VAL A 33 22.30 3.64 0.79
C VAL A 33 21.46 2.79 -0.17
N THR A 34 22.08 2.15 -1.16
CA THR A 34 21.36 1.44 -2.23
C THR A 34 21.26 -0.06 -2.02
N GLY A 35 21.99 -0.63 -1.06
CA GLY A 35 21.97 -2.06 -0.75
C GLY A 35 22.38 -2.94 -1.92
N LEU A 36 23.25 -2.45 -2.81
CA LEU A 36 23.66 -3.05 -4.09
C LEU A 36 22.57 -3.10 -5.19
N CYS A 37 21.38 -2.56 -4.94
CA CYS A 37 20.35 -2.43 -5.96
C CYS A 37 20.53 -1.09 -6.70
N PRO A 38 20.70 -1.07 -8.04
CA PRO A 38 20.73 0.19 -8.76
C PRO A 38 19.42 0.97 -8.48
N VAL A 39 19.51 2.29 -8.31
CA VAL A 39 18.38 3.16 -7.93
C VAL A 39 17.14 2.92 -8.81
N ASN A 40 17.34 2.65 -10.10
CA ASN A 40 16.29 2.31 -11.06
C ASN A 40 15.46 1.06 -10.67
N VAL A 41 16.08 0.09 -9.99
CA VAL A 41 15.41 -1.12 -9.50
C VAL A 41 14.58 -0.80 -8.27
N ILE A 42 15.09 0.01 -7.34
CA ILE A 42 14.34 0.50 -6.17
C ILE A 42 13.09 1.28 -6.62
N GLU A 43 13.22 2.16 -7.62
CA GLU A 43 12.12 2.93 -8.18
C GLU A 43 11.07 2.05 -8.88
N MET A 44 11.52 1.02 -9.62
CA MET A 44 10.65 -0.01 -10.20
C MET A 44 9.88 -0.78 -9.12
N HIS A 45 10.55 -1.21 -8.05
CA HIS A 45 9.91 -1.91 -6.94
C HIS A 45 8.93 -1.00 -6.21
N ALA A 46 9.27 0.27 -5.98
CA ALA A 46 8.37 1.24 -5.36
C ALA A 46 7.09 1.46 -6.20
N LYS A 47 7.22 1.63 -7.52
CA LYS A 47 6.08 1.73 -8.44
C LYS A 47 5.21 0.47 -8.42
N LYS A 48 5.83 -0.71 -8.39
CA LYS A 48 5.11 -1.99 -8.30
C LYS A 48 4.37 -2.13 -6.97
N ILE A 49 5.01 -1.77 -5.85
CA ILE A 49 4.38 -1.76 -4.52
C ILE A 49 3.20 -0.78 -4.51
N GLN A 50 3.38 0.42 -5.08
CA GLN A 50 2.31 1.42 -5.17
C GLN A 50 1.11 0.89 -5.95
N ALA A 51 1.35 0.29 -7.13
CA ALA A 51 0.28 -0.32 -7.93
C ALA A 51 -0.46 -1.43 -7.17
N LEU A 52 0.26 -2.29 -6.45
CA LEU A 52 -0.35 -3.34 -5.62
C LEU A 52 -1.17 -2.76 -4.46
N LEU A 53 -0.74 -1.66 -3.85
CA LEU A 53 -1.50 -0.98 -2.81
C LEU A 53 -2.78 -0.35 -3.36
N ASP A 54 -2.73 0.28 -4.52
CA ASP A 54 -3.91 0.83 -5.18
C ASP A 54 -4.89 -0.29 -5.61
N GLU A 55 -4.40 -1.43 -6.08
CA GLU A 55 -5.22 -2.62 -6.36
C GLU A 55 -5.87 -3.19 -5.09
N LEU A 56 -5.14 -3.25 -3.97
CA LEU A 56 -5.68 -3.69 -2.70
C LEU A 56 -6.79 -2.74 -2.21
N GLU A 57 -6.57 -1.44 -2.26
CA GLU A 57 -7.59 -0.44 -1.88
C GLU A 57 -8.85 -0.56 -2.75
N ALA A 58 -8.70 -0.78 -4.05
CA ALA A 58 -9.81 -1.01 -4.96
C ALA A 58 -10.59 -2.29 -4.61
N LYS A 59 -9.90 -3.38 -4.26
CA LYS A 59 -10.53 -4.63 -3.83
C LYS A 59 -11.24 -4.48 -2.50
N ASP A 60 -10.66 -3.77 -1.53
CA ASP A 60 -11.32 -3.47 -0.24
C ASP A 60 -12.65 -2.71 -0.44
N LYS A 61 -12.65 -1.71 -1.33
CA LYS A 61 -13.88 -0.98 -1.69
C LYS A 61 -14.93 -1.90 -2.33
N GLN A 62 -14.52 -2.81 -3.22
CA GLN A 62 -15.43 -3.79 -3.81
C GLN A 62 -16.00 -4.74 -2.76
N ILE A 63 -15.18 -5.22 -1.82
CA ILE A 63 -15.63 -6.08 -0.74
C ILE A 63 -16.63 -5.35 0.16
N ALA A 64 -16.38 -4.08 0.50
CA ALA A 64 -17.31 -3.27 1.28
C ALA A 64 -18.66 -3.12 0.55
N GLY A 65 -18.65 -2.78 -0.73
CA GLY A 65 -19.87 -2.66 -1.54
C GLY A 65 -20.63 -3.98 -1.67
N LEU A 66 -19.93 -5.10 -1.86
CA LEU A 66 -20.55 -6.43 -1.90
C LEU A 66 -21.19 -6.82 -0.56
N LYS A 67 -20.52 -6.53 0.57
CA LYS A 67 -21.09 -6.76 1.90
C LYS A 67 -22.35 -5.94 2.12
N GLU A 68 -22.35 -4.68 1.72
CA GLU A 68 -23.53 -3.81 1.81
C GLU A 68 -24.68 -4.33 0.95
N ALA A 69 -24.42 -4.67 -0.32
CA ALA A 69 -25.41 -5.26 -1.21
C ALA A 69 -25.98 -6.58 -0.67
N PHE A 70 -25.13 -7.42 -0.08
CA PHE A 70 -25.54 -8.67 0.55
C PHE A 70 -26.42 -8.43 1.79
N SER A 71 -26.05 -7.48 2.66
CA SER A 71 -26.88 -7.07 3.81
C SER A 71 -28.24 -6.52 3.39
N ILE A 72 -28.29 -5.70 2.32
CA ILE A 72 -29.56 -5.20 1.77
C ILE A 72 -30.40 -6.36 1.24
N ALA A 73 -29.81 -7.30 0.49
CA ALA A 73 -30.52 -8.45 -0.05
C ALA A 73 -31.09 -9.36 1.06
N LEU A 74 -30.32 -9.57 2.14
CA LEU A 74 -30.78 -10.33 3.31
C LEU A 74 -31.94 -9.64 4.03
N SER A 75 -31.84 -8.32 4.23
CA SER A 75 -32.92 -7.51 4.80
C SER A 75 -34.18 -7.56 3.93
N ALA A 76 -34.06 -7.45 2.61
CA ALA A 76 -35.17 -7.57 1.67
C ALA A 76 -35.80 -8.97 1.66
N ALA A 77 -35.02 -10.02 1.93
CA ALA A 77 -35.51 -11.38 2.07
C ALA A 77 -36.17 -11.65 3.45
N GLY A 78 -36.19 -10.68 4.37
CA GLY A 78 -36.71 -10.86 5.72
C GLY A 78 -35.85 -11.78 6.60
N ILE A 79 -34.59 -11.99 6.21
CA ILE A 79 -33.63 -12.83 6.95
C ILE A 79 -32.82 -11.91 7.86
N ASP A 80 -33.07 -12.00 9.16
CA ASP A 80 -32.24 -11.33 10.17
C ASP A 80 -30.88 -12.05 10.25
N VAL A 81 -29.79 -11.33 9.99
CA VAL A 81 -28.44 -11.88 10.14
C VAL A 81 -28.17 -12.00 11.64
N PRO A 82 -28.00 -13.21 12.20
CA PRO A 82 -27.60 -13.32 13.58
C PRO A 82 -26.25 -12.61 13.72
N ALA A 83 -26.17 -11.66 14.65
CA ALA A 83 -24.94 -10.97 15.02
C ALA A 83 -23.93 -12.00 15.54
N ALA A 84 -23.22 -12.65 14.62
CA ALA A 84 -22.14 -13.56 14.94
C ALA A 84 -21.03 -12.71 15.55
N ALA A 85 -20.94 -12.81 16.87
CA ALA A 85 -19.93 -12.24 17.74
C ALA A 85 -18.58 -12.05 17.05
N CYS A 86 -18.23 -10.79 16.77
CA CYS A 86 -16.84 -10.36 16.73
C CYS A 86 -16.27 -10.49 18.16
N LYS A 87 -15.96 -11.70 18.58
CA LYS A 87 -15.04 -11.97 19.69
C LYS A 87 -13.81 -12.66 19.11
N GLY A 88 -12.88 -11.83 18.65
CA GLY A 88 -11.47 -12.20 18.54
C GLY A 88 -10.74 -11.46 19.65
N GLU A 89 -10.48 -12.18 20.74
CA GLU A 89 -9.38 -11.90 21.67
C GLU A 89 -8.04 -12.09 20.97
#